data_AF-A0A812R5B4-F1
#
_entry.id   AF-A0A812R5B4-F1
#
_cell.length_a   1.000
_cell.length_b   1.000
_cell.length_c   1.000
_cell.angle_alpha   90.00
_cell.angle_beta   90.00
_cell.angle_gamma   90.00
#
_symmetry.space_group_name_H-M   'P 1'
#
loop_
_entity.id
_entity.type
_entity.pdbx_description
1 polymer ?
#
loop_
_entity_poly.entity_id
_entity_poly.type
_entity_poly.pdbx_seq_one_letter_code
_entity_poly.pdbx_strand_id
1 'polypeptide(L)'
;MIELLAASFTGDAFAYEVRDDPSTGPTQHGELILALDPEVCSRSGGRAAFLDRVEALLQMVEAECKEAEASARVMRLPAQRRWEARKRTPQEGFDIDKDLLDKCKALCE
;
A
#
# COMPACT_ATOMS: atom_id res chain seq x y z
N MET A 1 -2.16 -11.42 12.97
CA MET A 1 -2.69 -10.11 13.40
C MET A 1 -3.70 -9.56 12.41
N ILE A 2 -3.35 -9.43 11.12
CA ILE A 2 -4.28 -8.99 10.06
C ILE A 2 -5.58 -9.80 10.10
N GLU A 3 -5.52 -11.13 10.04
CA GLU A 3 -6.69 -12.02 10.11
C GLU A 3 -7.60 -11.78 11.32
N LEU A 4 -7.04 -11.47 12.48
CA LEU A 4 -7.85 -11.21 13.67
C LEU A 4 -8.64 -9.91 13.52
N LEU A 5 -8.02 -8.87 12.95
CA LEU A 5 -8.65 -7.57 12.77
C LEU A 5 -9.56 -7.50 11.55
N ALA A 6 -9.18 -8.18 10.48
CA ALA A 6 -9.86 -8.12 9.20
C ALA A 6 -10.98 -9.16 9.11
N ALA A 7 -10.79 -10.38 9.59
CA ALA A 7 -11.82 -11.43 9.57
C ALA A 7 -12.55 -11.52 10.92
N SER A 8 -11.85 -11.87 12.00
CA SER A 8 -12.54 -12.19 13.26
C SER A 8 -13.30 -11.01 13.88
N PHE A 9 -12.74 -9.80 13.80
CA PHE A 9 -13.34 -8.61 14.40
C PHE A 9 -14.50 -8.04 13.59
N THR A 10 -14.50 -8.24 12.27
CA THR A 10 -15.57 -7.81 11.37
C THR A 10 -16.68 -8.86 11.25
N GLY A 11 -16.42 -10.09 11.70
CA GLY A 11 -17.32 -11.23 11.58
C GLY A 11 -17.25 -11.93 10.22
N ASP A 12 -16.22 -11.65 9.42
CA ASP A 12 -15.98 -12.33 8.14
C ASP A 12 -15.17 -13.63 8.31
N ALA A 13 -15.09 -14.41 7.25
CA ALA A 13 -14.37 -15.67 7.17
C ALA A 13 -12.85 -15.45 7.32
N PHE A 14 -12.21 -16.32 8.09
CA PHE A 14 -10.75 -16.43 8.06
C PHE A 14 -10.29 -16.94 6.69
N ALA A 15 -9.06 -16.63 6.29
CA ALA A 15 -8.50 -17.06 5.01
C ALA A 15 -8.58 -18.58 4.74
N TYR A 16 -8.59 -19.41 5.80
CA TYR A 16 -8.74 -20.88 5.66
C TYR A 16 -10.20 -21.35 5.50
N GLU A 17 -11.16 -20.49 5.79
CA GLU A 17 -12.61 -20.73 5.68
C GLU A 17 -13.18 -20.23 4.36
N VAL A 18 -12.47 -19.28 3.71
CA VAL A 18 -12.82 -18.74 2.40
C VAL A 18 -12.95 -19.87 1.39
N ARG A 19 -14.10 -19.88 0.72
CA ARG A 19 -14.34 -20.72 -0.46
C ARG A 19 -14.51 -19.80 -1.64
N ASP A 20 -13.40 -19.39 -2.24
CA ASP A 20 -13.41 -18.58 -3.46
C ASP A 20 -13.97 -19.41 -4.61
N ASP A 21 -15.28 -19.28 -4.83
CA ASP A 21 -15.91 -19.69 -6.07
C ASP A 21 -16.40 -18.43 -6.80
N PRO A 22 -15.71 -18.05 -7.91
CA PRO A 22 -16.06 -16.87 -8.71
C PRO A 22 -17.50 -16.87 -9.23
N SER A 23 -18.18 -18.02 -9.22
CA SER A 23 -19.57 -18.18 -9.65
C SER A 23 -20.60 -17.95 -8.54
N THR A 24 -20.19 -17.81 -7.28
CA THR A 24 -21.09 -17.90 -6.10
C THR A 24 -21.41 -16.59 -5.38
N GLY A 25 -20.98 -15.43 -5.91
CA GLY A 25 -21.37 -14.13 -5.39
C GLY A 25 -20.22 -13.37 -4.72
N PRO A 26 -20.49 -12.48 -3.74
CA PRO A 26 -19.48 -11.60 -3.18
C PRO A 26 -18.37 -12.38 -2.47
N THR A 27 -17.15 -11.88 -2.62
CA THR A 27 -15.95 -12.45 -1.99
C THR A 27 -16.08 -12.45 -0.47
N GLN A 28 -15.69 -13.54 0.19
CA GLN A 28 -15.73 -13.70 1.65
C GLN A 28 -14.42 -13.16 2.27
N HIS A 29 -14.25 -11.84 2.28
CA HIS A 29 -13.04 -11.21 2.79
C HIS A 29 -13.39 -9.99 3.62
N GLY A 30 -12.97 -10.01 4.88
CA GLY A 30 -13.13 -8.87 5.75
C GLY A 30 -12.00 -7.86 5.58
N GLU A 31 -12.31 -6.58 5.80
CA GLU A 31 -11.35 -5.48 5.72
C GLU A 31 -11.50 -4.60 6.97
N LEU A 32 -10.36 -4.12 7.49
CA LEU A 32 -10.33 -3.08 8.52
C LEU A 32 -9.65 -1.83 7.97
N ILE A 33 -10.40 -0.72 7.96
CA ILE A 33 -9.86 0.61 7.66
C ILE A 33 -9.72 1.40 8.96
N LEU A 34 -8.50 1.86 9.25
CA LEU A 34 -8.20 2.73 10.38
C LEU A 34 -7.74 4.10 9.88
N ALA A 35 -8.43 5.15 10.31
CA ALA A 35 -8.04 6.53 10.07
C ALA A 35 -7.68 7.20 11.41
N LEU A 36 -6.53 7.87 11.45
CA LEU A 36 -6.04 8.61 12.61
C LEU A 36 -5.86 10.07 12.19
N ASP A 37 -6.43 10.99 12.97
CA ASP A 37 -6.25 12.42 12.74
C ASP A 37 -4.96 12.90 13.42
N PRO A 38 -3.94 13.36 12.65
CA PRO A 38 -2.71 13.89 13.23
C PRO A 38 -2.92 15.06 14.18
N GLU A 39 -4.00 15.85 14.00
CA GLU A 39 -4.32 16.96 14.89
C GLU A 39 -4.62 16.46 16.31
N VAL A 40 -5.37 15.37 16.42
CA VAL A 40 -5.78 14.76 17.71
C VAL A 40 -4.65 13.91 18.30
N CYS A 41 -3.89 13.21 17.45
CA CYS A 41 -2.83 12.31 17.91
C CYS A 41 -1.56 13.03 18.37
N SER A 42 -1.39 14.32 18.06
CA SER A 42 -0.21 15.10 18.47
C SER A 42 -0.39 15.65 19.89
N ARG A 43 0.53 15.30 20.81
CA ARG A 43 0.50 15.81 22.19
C ARG A 43 0.76 17.33 22.28
N SER A 44 1.44 17.92 21.29
CA SER A 44 1.76 19.34 21.24
C SER A 44 2.03 19.81 19.81
N GLY A 45 1.56 21.02 19.46
CA GLY A 45 1.84 21.65 18.16
C GLY A 45 0.96 21.21 16.98
N GLY A 46 -0.07 20.40 17.23
CA GLY A 46 -1.08 20.01 16.24
C GLY A 46 -0.50 19.29 15.02
N ARG A 47 -1.20 19.39 13.89
CA ARG A 47 -0.84 18.78 12.61
C ARG A 47 0.51 19.23 12.07
N ALA A 48 0.84 20.51 12.19
CA ALA A 48 2.11 21.05 11.68
C ALA A 48 3.31 20.38 12.35
N ALA A 49 3.33 20.35 13.69
CA ALA A 49 4.40 19.70 14.45
C ALA A 49 4.47 18.18 14.21
N PHE A 50 3.33 17.53 13.95
CA PHE A 50 3.33 16.13 13.53
C PHE A 50 4.03 15.94 12.19
N LEU A 51 3.68 16.75 11.19
CA LEU A 51 4.29 16.67 9.85
C LEU A 51 5.79 16.96 9.90
N ASP A 52 6.23 17.97 10.64
CA ASP A 52 7.65 18.29 10.81
C ASP A 52 8.45 17.12 11.40
N ARG A 53 7.86 16.42 12.38
CA ARG A 53 8.48 15.22 12.98
C ARG A 53 8.54 14.05 12.01
N VAL A 54 7.51 13.85 11.21
CA VAL A 54 7.50 12.80 10.17
C VAL A 54 8.54 13.13 9.10
N GLU A 55 8.66 14.39 8.69
CA GLU A 55 9.67 14.83 7.73
C GLU A 55 11.08 14.58 8.25
N ALA A 56 11.36 14.92 9.52
CA ALA A 56 12.64 14.63 10.15
C ALA A 56 12.95 13.12 10.19
N LEU A 57 11.95 12.27 10.45
CA LEU A 57 12.10 10.81 10.37
C LEU A 57 12.45 10.37 8.95
N LEU A 58 11.73 10.86 7.95
CA LEU A 58 11.99 10.51 6.54
C LEU A 58 13.40 10.90 6.11
N GLN A 59 13.88 12.08 6.50
CA GLN A 59 15.25 12.53 6.24
C GLN A 59 16.31 11.60 6.85
N MET A 60 16.09 11.10 8.07
CA MET A 60 16.98 10.11 8.68
C MET A 60 17.00 8.79 7.89
N VAL A 61 15.83 8.28 7.51
CA VAL A 61 15.75 7.03 6.72
C VAL A 61 16.39 7.22 5.34
N GLU A 62 16.25 8.38 4.70
CA GLU A 62 16.94 8.69 3.45
C GLU A 62 18.46 8.69 3.60
N ALA A 63 18.98 9.24 4.71
CA ALA A 63 20.41 9.20 5.00
C ALA A 63 20.91 7.75 5.16
N GLU A 64 20.16 6.90 5.87
CA GLU A 64 20.46 5.47 5.99
C GLU A 64 20.38 4.74 4.64
N CYS A 65 19.44 5.12 3.76
CA CYS A 65 19.36 4.56 2.41
C CYS A 65 20.63 4.86 1.59
N LYS A 66 21.15 6.09 1.68
CA LYS A 66 22.40 6.48 0.99
C LYS A 66 23.61 5.70 1.54
N GLU A 67 23.67 5.50 2.85
CA GLU A 67 24.73 4.69 3.47
C GLU A 67 24.63 3.22 3.06
N ALA A 68 23.41 2.68 3.00
CA ALA A 68 23.17 1.33 2.51
C ALA A 68 23.66 1.16 1.07
N GLU A 69 23.33 2.11 0.18
CA GLU A 69 23.78 2.11 -1.21
C GLU A 69 25.31 2.14 -1.32
N ALA A 70 25.97 3.00 -0.54
CA ALA A 70 27.44 3.04 -0.46
C ALA A 70 28.06 1.72 0.02
N SER A 71 27.29 0.92 0.78
CA SER A 71 27.66 -0.40 1.28
C SER A 71 27.11 -1.56 0.41
N ALA A 72 26.68 -1.28 -0.82
CA ALA A 72 26.05 -2.25 -1.73
C ALA A 72 24.81 -2.99 -1.16
N ARG A 73 24.14 -2.38 -0.17
CA ARG A 73 22.86 -2.85 0.39
C ARG A 73 21.72 -2.06 -0.24
N VAL A 74 20.59 -2.72 -0.46
CA VAL A 74 19.38 -2.08 -0.97
C VAL A 74 18.47 -1.69 0.18
N MET A 75 18.26 -0.40 0.35
CA MET A 75 17.29 0.17 1.28
C MET A 75 16.54 1.31 0.58
N ARG A 76 15.26 1.48 0.90
CA ARG A 76 14.38 2.48 0.26
C ARG A 76 13.32 2.95 1.24
N LEU A 77 12.80 4.15 1.01
CA LEU A 77 11.61 4.62 1.73
C LEU A 77 10.39 3.72 1.43
N PRO A 78 9.48 3.57 2.40
CA PRO A 78 8.17 2.99 2.15
C PRO A 78 7.48 3.65 0.95
N ALA A 79 6.90 2.84 0.08
CA ALA A 79 6.22 3.29 -1.15
C ALA A 79 7.06 4.03 -2.21
N GLN A 80 8.38 4.21 -2.05
CA GLN A 80 9.22 4.93 -3.03
C GLN A 80 9.09 4.38 -4.46
N ARG A 81 9.17 3.06 -4.64
CA ARG A 81 8.97 2.42 -5.94
C ARG A 81 7.61 2.74 -6.56
N ARG A 82 6.55 2.80 -5.74
CA ARG A 82 5.19 3.13 -6.20
C ARG A 82 5.09 4.61 -6.58
N TRP A 83 5.76 5.48 -5.84
CA TRP A 83 5.84 6.91 -6.14
C TRP A 83 6.57 7.18 -7.46
N GLU A 84 7.72 6.54 -7.69
CA GLU A 84 8.47 6.62 -8.94
C GLU A 84 7.64 6.10 -10.12
N ALA A 85 6.98 4.96 -9.96
CA ALA A 85 6.07 4.43 -10.98
C ALA A 85 4.95 5.44 -11.32
N ARG A 86 4.32 6.07 -10.33
CA ARG A 86 3.28 7.10 -10.56
C ARG A 86 3.77 8.32 -11.33
N LYS A 87 5.05 8.69 -11.20
CA LYS A 87 5.64 9.78 -11.99
C LYS A 87 5.87 9.36 -13.44
N ARG A 88 6.29 8.12 -13.66
CA ARG A 88 6.66 7.57 -14.97
C ARG A 88 5.46 7.18 -15.83
N THR A 89 4.48 6.52 -15.22
CA THR A 89 3.31 5.94 -15.90
C THR A 89 2.53 6.93 -16.80
N PRO A 90 2.27 8.20 -16.41
CA PRO A 90 1.58 9.13 -17.30
C PRO A 90 2.35 9.48 -18.58
N GLN A 91 3.68 9.31 -18.58
CA GLN A 91 4.55 9.66 -19.70
C GLN A 91 4.85 8.46 -20.59
N GLU A 92 5.11 7.31 -19.97
CA GLU A 92 5.59 6.09 -20.66
C GLU A 92 4.48 5.04 -20.85
N GLY A 93 3.33 5.22 -20.19
CA GLY A 93 2.27 4.21 -20.14
C GLY A 93 2.56 3.08 -19.15
N PHE A 94 1.81 1.98 -19.30
CA PHE A 94 2.04 0.74 -18.58
C PHE A 94 2.58 -0.31 -19.54
N ASP A 95 3.57 -1.06 -19.08
CA ASP A 95 3.94 -2.32 -19.71
C ASP A 95 2.91 -3.38 -19.28
N ILE A 96 2.15 -3.89 -20.25
CA ILE A 96 1.08 -4.86 -20.05
C ILE A 96 1.38 -6.05 -20.96
N ASP A 97 1.33 -7.24 -20.38
CA ASP A 97 1.44 -8.49 -21.12
C ASP A 97 0.43 -8.56 -22.27
N LYS A 98 0.89 -9.01 -23.44
CA LYS A 98 0.07 -9.03 -24.66
C LYS A 98 -1.18 -9.90 -24.48
N ASP A 99 -1.04 -11.06 -23.85
CA ASP A 99 -2.16 -11.98 -23.65
C ASP A 99 -3.21 -11.38 -22.72
N LEU A 100 -2.77 -10.64 -21.68
CA LEU A 100 -3.68 -9.89 -20.82
C LEU A 100 -4.41 -8.77 -21.58
N LEU A 101 -3.70 -8.00 -22.40
CA LEU A 101 -4.30 -6.93 -23.19
C LEU A 101 -5.34 -7.48 -24.18
N ASP A 102 -5.04 -8.58 -24.86
CA ASP A 102 -5.93 -9.21 -25.82
C ASP A 102 -7.19 -9.77 -25.12
N LYS A 103 -7.04 -10.36 -23.92
CA LYS A 103 -8.19 -10.77 -23.08
C LYS A 103 -9.08 -9.59 -22.69
N CYS A 104 -8.50 -8.46 -22.29
CA CYS A 104 -9.27 -7.26 -21.94
C CYS A 104 -10.06 -6.73 -23.14
N LYS A 105 -9.47 -6.71 -24.34
CA LYS A 105 -10.15 -6.25 -25.56
C LYS A 105 -11.34 -7.15 -25.93
N ALA A 106 -11.19 -8.47 -25.80
CA ALA A 106 -12.26 -9.42 -26.08
C ALA A 106 -13.48 -9.26 -25.15
N LEU A 107 -13.31 -8.67 -23.97
CA LEU A 107 -14.41 -8.36 -23.04
C LEU A 107 -15.14 -7.04 -23.39
N CYS A 108 -14.61 -6.24 -24.31
CA CYS A 108 -15.22 -4.98 -24.75
C CYS A 108 -16.06 -5.15 -26.03
N GLU A 109 -16.03 -6.32 -26.66
CA GLU A 109 -16.84 -6.71 -27.83
C GLU A 109 -18.15 -7.38 -27.39
#